data_AF-A0A9E2HET3-F1
#
_entry.id   AF-A0A9E2HET3-F1
#
_cell.length_a   1.000
_cell.length_b   1.000
_cell.length_c   1.000
_cell.angle_alpha   90.00
_cell.angle_beta   90.00
_cell.angle_gamma   90.00
#
_symmetry.space_group_name_H-M   'P 1'
#
loop_
_entity.id
_entity.type
_entity.pdbx_description
1 polymer ?
#
loop_
_entity_poly.entity_id
_entity_poly.type
_entity_poly.pdbx_seq_one_letter_code
_entity_poly.pdbx_strand_id
1 'polypeptide(L)'
;MDQLTIIINQAKYLVLIAFLIGLGIVMLVGLGYVLVHWLKFKDREKRSLEFVVLQIAVPRDNEVKIDGAEQMFASLFSVKKSGGWLGFLKPQDHLSFEIVAKKEDIRFYVSVPERLKDLVEKQIHGTYPGADIKEVDEYNVFSDHGKVAFAAMKLANASFYPIQIYKDLPTDPLSSLTAGLAKMGDNEGAVVQVLISPADKKWQKAGRSFTSKTKKEEADPETAKYNIDP
;
A
#
# COMPACT_ATOMS: atom_id res chain seq x y z
N MET A 1 -30.76 1.41 61.00
CA MET A 1 -30.42 0.87 59.66
C MET A 1 -29.68 -0.43 59.86
N ASP A 2 -30.02 -1.47 59.11
CA ASP A 2 -29.38 -2.78 59.18
C ASP A 2 -27.92 -2.69 58.67
N GLN A 3 -26.96 -3.28 59.38
CA GLN A 3 -25.54 -3.29 59.00
C GLN A 3 -25.32 -3.87 57.60
N LEU A 4 -26.16 -4.83 57.21
CA LEU A 4 -26.16 -5.41 55.87
C LEU A 4 -26.44 -4.35 54.78
N THR A 5 -27.35 -3.42 55.04
CA THR A 5 -27.71 -2.34 54.09
C THR A 5 -26.54 -1.37 53.88
N ILE A 6 -25.77 -1.09 54.94
CA ILE A 6 -24.59 -0.21 54.87
C ILE A 6 -23.50 -0.85 54.02
N ILE A 7 -23.20 -2.14 54.23
CA ILE A 7 -22.19 -2.89 53.48
C ILE A 7 -22.58 -2.98 52.00
N ILE A 8 -23.86 -3.28 51.70
CA ILE A 8 -24.36 -3.34 50.32
C ILE A 8 -24.19 -1.99 49.61
N ASN A 9 -24.50 -0.88 50.28
CA ASN A 9 -24.35 0.44 49.68
C ASN A 9 -22.88 0.81 49.46
N GLN A 10 -21.99 0.50 50.41
CA GLN A 10 -20.54 0.68 50.24
C GLN A 10 -20.00 -0.14 49.05
N ALA A 11 -20.43 -1.40 48.91
CA ALA A 11 -20.06 -2.24 47.77
C ALA A 11 -20.55 -1.65 46.44
N LYS A 12 -21.80 -1.14 46.38
CA LYS A 12 -22.34 -0.45 45.19
C LYS A 12 -21.50 0.77 44.82
N TYR A 13 -21.09 1.59 45.79
CA TYR A 13 -20.23 2.75 45.52
C TYR A 13 -18.85 2.34 45.00
N LEU A 14 -18.22 1.30 45.57
CA LEU A 14 -16.93 0.80 45.09
C LEU A 14 -17.02 0.25 43.66
N VAL A 15 -18.08 -0.49 43.34
CA VAL A 15 -18.33 -1.00 41.98
C VAL A 15 -18.54 0.16 41.01
N LEU A 16 -19.32 1.18 41.39
CA LEU A 16 -19.54 2.37 40.56
C LEU A 16 -18.23 3.14 40.32
N ILE A 17 -17.41 3.34 41.35
CA ILE A 17 -16.10 4.01 41.21
C ILE A 17 -15.19 3.20 40.29
N ALA A 18 -15.08 1.89 40.47
CA ALA A 18 -14.27 1.02 39.61
C ALA A 18 -14.75 1.08 38.14
N PHE A 19 -16.06 1.08 37.92
CA PHE A 19 -16.64 1.25 36.59
C PHE A 19 -16.30 2.60 35.97
N LEU A 20 -16.42 3.70 36.72
CA LEU A 20 -16.08 5.05 36.24
C LEU A 20 -14.59 5.21 35.95
N ILE A 21 -13.71 4.62 36.77
CA ILE A 21 -12.27 4.56 36.50
C ILE A 21 -12.00 3.78 35.22
N GLY A 22 -12.64 2.62 35.05
CA GLY A 22 -12.52 1.81 33.83
C GLY A 22 -12.95 2.60 32.59
N LEU A 23 -14.09 3.29 32.65
CA LEU A 23 -14.58 4.17 31.58
C LEU A 23 -13.58 5.30 31.29
N GLY A 24 -13.03 5.92 32.34
CA GLY A 24 -12.01 6.97 32.22
C GLY A 24 -10.74 6.48 31.52
N ILE A 25 -10.25 5.28 31.85
CA ILE A 25 -9.07 4.68 31.19
C ILE A 25 -9.36 4.41 29.71
N VAL A 26 -10.51 3.82 29.38
CA VAL A 26 -10.89 3.55 27.98
C VAL A 26 -11.00 4.85 27.19
N MET A 27 -11.59 5.90 27.77
CA MET A 27 -11.68 7.22 27.16
C MET A 27 -10.30 7.84 26.93
N LEU A 28 -9.40 7.78 27.92
CA LEU A 28 -8.03 8.29 27.80
C LEU A 28 -7.23 7.55 26.71
N VAL A 29 -7.34 6.22 26.64
CA VAL A 29 -6.71 5.42 25.59
C VAL A 29 -7.28 5.77 24.22
N GLY A 30 -8.60 5.93 24.10
CA GLY A 30 -9.26 6.34 22.87
C GLY A 30 -8.82 7.74 22.40
N LEU A 31 -8.76 8.71 23.32
CA LEU A 31 -8.26 10.06 23.04
C LEU A 31 -6.79 10.03 22.62
N GLY A 32 -5.95 9.27 23.31
CA GLY A 32 -4.55 9.08 22.94
C GLY A 32 -4.39 8.47 21.55
N TYR A 33 -5.21 7.47 21.21
CA TYR A 33 -5.22 6.86 19.87
C TYR A 33 -5.61 7.89 18.79
N VAL A 34 -6.69 8.65 19.00
CA VAL A 34 -7.13 9.70 18.08
C VAL A 34 -6.06 10.77 17.92
N LEU A 35 -5.43 11.22 19.02
CA LEU A 35 -4.35 12.19 19.01
C LEU A 35 -3.14 11.70 18.20
N VAL A 36 -2.71 10.46 18.41
CA VAL A 36 -1.61 9.85 17.66
C VAL A 36 -1.93 9.77 16.16
N HIS A 37 -3.16 9.36 15.81
CA HIS A 37 -3.60 9.31 14.42
C HIS A 37 -3.67 10.71 13.80
N TRP A 38 -4.19 11.70 14.52
CA TRP A 38 -4.23 13.08 14.06
C TRP A 38 -2.82 13.63 13.84
N LEU A 39 -1.92 13.51 14.82
CA LEU A 39 -0.51 13.94 14.69
C LEU A 39 0.20 13.25 13.53
N LYS A 40 -0.11 11.98 13.28
CA LYS A 40 0.46 11.23 12.16
C LYS A 40 0.00 11.73 10.80
N PHE A 41 -1.24 12.21 10.72
CA PHE A 41 -1.91 12.49 9.45
C PHE A 41 -2.25 13.97 9.24
N LYS A 42 -1.86 14.87 10.14
CA LYS A 42 -2.14 16.31 10.05
C LYS A 42 -1.59 16.96 8.77
N ASP A 43 -0.43 16.50 8.29
CA ASP A 43 0.26 17.10 7.14
C ASP A 43 -0.05 16.36 5.82
N ARG A 44 -1.13 15.58 5.76
CA ARG A 44 -1.47 14.74 4.59
C ARG A 44 -1.69 15.53 3.32
N GLU A 45 -2.42 16.63 3.40
CA GLU A 45 -2.74 17.48 2.25
C GLU A 45 -1.48 18.11 1.67
N LYS A 46 -0.69 18.78 2.52
CA LYS A 46 0.61 19.34 2.13
C LYS A 46 1.49 18.28 1.46
N ARG A 47 1.57 17.08 2.04
CA ARG A 47 2.33 15.98 1.46
C ARG A 47 1.80 15.49 0.12
N SER A 48 0.50 15.60 -0.13
CA SER A 48 -0.12 15.23 -1.41
C SER A 48 0.23 16.26 -2.49
N LEU A 49 0.27 17.54 -2.13
CA LEU A 49 0.62 18.64 -3.03
C LEU A 49 2.12 18.67 -3.39
N GLU A 50 2.96 17.99 -2.61
CA GLU A 50 4.40 17.83 -2.88
C GLU A 50 4.69 16.68 -3.87
N PHE A 51 3.68 16.05 -4.48
CA PHE A 51 3.91 15.01 -5.50
C PHE A 51 4.21 15.65 -6.85
N VAL A 52 5.10 15.01 -7.60
CA VAL A 52 5.40 15.32 -9.00
C VAL A 52 5.04 14.11 -9.85
N VAL A 53 4.59 14.36 -11.08
CA VAL A 53 4.20 13.33 -12.05
C VAL A 53 5.30 13.19 -13.10
N LEU A 54 5.85 12.00 -13.23
CA LEU A 54 6.88 11.67 -14.22
C LEU A 54 6.26 10.81 -15.31
N GLN A 55 6.19 11.32 -16.55
CA GLN A 55 5.87 10.51 -17.72
C GLN A 55 7.11 9.70 -18.10
N ILE A 56 6.95 8.38 -18.27
CA ILE A 56 8.02 7.45 -18.61
C ILE A 56 7.76 6.87 -19.99
N ALA A 57 8.74 6.99 -20.89
CA ALA A 57 8.75 6.30 -22.18
C ALA A 57 10.05 5.50 -22.32
N VAL A 58 9.95 4.22 -22.64
CA VAL A 58 11.11 3.36 -22.92
C VAL A 58 11.30 3.18 -24.43
N PRO A 59 12.54 3.01 -24.91
CA PRO A 59 12.82 2.73 -26.32
C PRO A 59 12.09 1.48 -26.80
N ARG A 60 11.69 1.46 -28.08
CA ARG A 60 10.97 0.31 -28.67
C ARG A 60 11.82 -0.95 -28.78
N ASP A 61 13.12 -0.77 -28.94
CA ASP A 61 14.16 -1.80 -29.01
C ASP A 61 14.72 -2.16 -27.62
N ASN A 62 14.05 -1.75 -26.54
CA ASN A 62 14.44 -2.11 -25.19
C ASN A 62 14.36 -3.64 -24.96
N GLU A 63 15.50 -4.26 -24.69
CA GLU A 63 15.63 -5.70 -24.40
C GLU A 63 15.69 -6.02 -22.89
N VAL A 64 15.35 -5.05 -22.02
CA VAL A 64 15.35 -5.26 -20.57
C VAL A 64 14.33 -6.33 -20.21
N LYS A 65 14.84 -7.42 -19.64
CA LYS A 65 14.05 -8.54 -19.16
C LYS A 65 13.30 -8.17 -17.88
N ILE A 66 12.24 -8.93 -17.58
CA ILE A 66 11.33 -8.66 -16.45
C ILE A 66 12.05 -8.73 -15.08
N ASP A 67 13.11 -9.52 -14.96
CA ASP A 67 13.96 -9.59 -13.76
C ASP A 67 14.71 -8.28 -13.48
N GLY A 68 15.04 -7.50 -14.51
CA GLY A 68 15.58 -6.14 -14.36
C GLY A 68 14.58 -5.21 -13.68
N ALA A 69 13.29 -5.32 -14.02
CA ALA A 69 12.22 -4.59 -13.35
C ALA A 69 12.02 -5.05 -11.90
N GLU A 70 12.11 -6.36 -11.64
CA GLU A 70 12.06 -6.91 -10.27
C GLU A 70 13.17 -6.30 -9.40
N GLN A 71 14.39 -6.21 -9.92
CA GLN A 71 15.51 -5.57 -9.23
C GLN A 71 15.30 -4.06 -9.03
N MET A 72 14.72 -3.36 -10.01
CA MET A 72 14.33 -1.94 -9.89
C MET A 72 13.33 -1.73 -8.75
N PHE A 73 12.27 -2.54 -8.68
CA PHE A 73 11.31 -2.44 -7.59
C PHE A 73 11.93 -2.79 -6.23
N ALA A 74 12.85 -3.75 -6.19
CA ALA A 74 13.59 -4.08 -4.97
C ALA A 74 14.46 -2.90 -4.50
N SER A 75 15.12 -2.17 -5.41
CA SER A 75 15.97 -1.02 -5.06
C SER A 75 15.15 0.17 -4.55
N LEU A 76 13.89 0.32 -5.00
CA LEU A 76 12.95 1.31 -4.46
C LEU A 76 12.61 1.09 -2.98
N PHE A 77 12.92 -0.07 -2.39
CA PHE A 77 12.81 -0.27 -0.94
C PHE A 77 13.65 0.75 -0.13
N SER A 78 14.68 1.35 -0.75
CA SER A 78 15.49 2.43 -0.16
C SER A 78 14.68 3.67 0.24
N VAL A 79 13.46 3.88 -0.30
CA VAL A 79 12.56 4.98 0.13
C VAL A 79 11.94 4.75 1.52
N LYS A 80 12.22 3.59 2.15
CA LYS A 80 11.74 3.27 3.49
C LYS A 80 12.26 4.28 4.51
N LYS A 81 11.34 4.92 5.25
CA LYS A 81 11.73 5.85 6.29
C LYS A 81 12.36 5.09 7.46
N SER A 82 13.47 5.61 7.97
CA SER A 82 14.06 5.10 9.20
C SER A 82 13.13 5.38 10.39
N GLY A 83 12.83 4.33 11.15
CA GLY A 83 11.99 4.40 12.33
C GLY A 83 12.81 4.68 13.58
N GLY A 84 12.91 5.95 13.97
CA GLY A 84 13.34 6.33 15.33
C GLY A 84 12.26 6.06 16.38
N TRP A 85 12.46 6.51 17.61
CA TRP A 85 11.49 6.36 18.71
C TRP A 85 10.10 6.96 18.40
N LEU A 86 10.03 8.00 17.55
CA LEU A 86 8.79 8.61 17.03
C LEU A 86 8.41 8.14 15.62
N GLY A 87 9.01 7.07 15.09
CA GLY A 87 8.75 6.60 13.73
C GLY A 87 7.28 6.27 13.47
N PHE A 88 6.54 5.83 14.50
CA PHE A 88 5.12 5.52 14.39
C PHE A 88 4.23 6.73 14.06
N LEU A 89 4.71 7.95 14.37
CA LEU A 89 4.04 9.22 14.05
C LEU A 89 4.30 9.68 12.62
N LYS A 90 5.24 9.07 11.88
CA LYS A 90 5.53 9.47 10.50
C LYS A 90 4.90 8.46 9.54
N PRO A 91 3.99 8.86 8.63
CA PRO A 91 3.50 7.96 7.60
C PRO A 91 4.64 7.63 6.63
N GLN A 92 4.73 6.36 6.25
CA GLN A 92 5.61 5.88 5.19
C GLN A 92 5.24 6.56 3.86
N ASP A 93 6.22 6.78 2.99
CA ASP A 93 5.93 7.23 1.63
C ASP A 93 5.46 6.07 0.78
N HIS A 94 4.65 6.41 -0.20
CA HIS A 94 4.27 5.52 -1.29
C HIS A 94 4.67 6.19 -2.62
N LEU A 95 4.80 5.35 -3.64
CA LEU A 95 4.94 5.75 -5.03
C LEU A 95 3.74 5.20 -5.78
N SER A 96 3.32 5.90 -6.81
CA SER A 96 2.23 5.46 -7.68
C SER A 96 2.78 5.12 -9.05
N PHE A 97 2.48 3.94 -9.56
CA PHE A 97 2.75 3.54 -10.93
C PHE A 97 1.43 3.49 -11.69
N GLU A 98 1.36 4.21 -12.81
CA GLU A 98 0.10 4.54 -13.44
C GLU A 98 0.12 4.24 -14.93
N ILE A 99 -0.97 3.64 -15.41
CA ILE A 99 -1.25 3.46 -16.83
C ILE A 99 -2.46 4.34 -17.13
N VAL A 100 -2.25 5.38 -17.92
CA VAL A 100 -3.30 6.33 -18.29
C VAL A 100 -3.63 6.12 -19.75
N ALA A 101 -4.91 5.94 -20.01
CA ALA A 101 -5.45 5.74 -21.34
C ALA A 101 -6.42 6.85 -21.71
N LYS A 102 -6.26 7.35 -22.93
CA LYS A 102 -7.19 8.20 -23.66
C LYS A 102 -7.39 7.59 -25.04
N LYS A 103 -8.24 8.21 -25.87
CA LYS A 103 -8.41 7.78 -27.26
C LYS A 103 -7.07 7.64 -27.97
N GLU A 104 -6.79 6.41 -28.40
CA GLU A 104 -5.58 6.03 -29.17
C GLU A 104 -4.23 6.37 -28.49
N ASP A 105 -4.23 6.65 -27.17
CA ASP A 105 -3.04 7.08 -26.44
C ASP A 105 -2.99 6.38 -25.08
N ILE A 106 -1.97 5.54 -24.88
CA ILE A 106 -1.67 4.88 -23.61
C ILE A 106 -0.28 5.31 -23.18
N ARG A 107 -0.18 5.89 -21.98
CA ARG A 107 1.08 6.38 -21.42
C ARG A 107 1.28 5.88 -19.99
N PHE A 108 2.55 5.76 -19.61
CA PHE A 108 2.98 5.29 -18.31
C PHE A 108 3.51 6.45 -17.48
N TYR A 109 3.12 6.50 -16.22
CA TYR A 109 3.52 7.55 -15.31
C TYR A 109 3.97 6.97 -13.97
N VAL A 110 4.82 7.73 -13.29
CA VAL A 110 5.15 7.49 -11.89
C VAL A 110 4.89 8.78 -11.11
N SER A 111 4.01 8.73 -10.12
CA SER A 111 3.77 9.85 -9.21
C SER A 111 4.52 9.61 -7.90
N VAL A 112 5.35 10.58 -7.51
CA VAL A 112 6.30 10.45 -6.40
C VAL A 112 6.39 11.75 -5.61
N PRO A 113 6.67 11.71 -4.29
CA PRO A 113 7.05 12.92 -3.56
C PRO A 113 8.27 13.57 -4.22
N GLU A 114 8.26 14.89 -4.41
CA GLU A 114 9.30 15.66 -5.11
C GLU A 114 10.72 15.32 -4.61
N ARG A 115 10.92 15.23 -3.29
CA ARG A 115 12.22 14.86 -2.70
C ARG A 115 12.73 13.44 -3.04
N LEU A 116 11.89 12.58 -3.60
CA LEU A 116 12.23 11.22 -4.05
C LEU A 116 12.40 11.14 -5.57
N LYS A 117 12.10 12.21 -6.32
CA LYS A 117 12.20 12.28 -7.78
C LYS A 117 13.54 11.76 -8.28
N ASP A 118 14.64 12.39 -7.87
CA ASP A 118 15.99 12.01 -8.30
C ASP A 118 16.34 10.55 -8.02
N LEU A 119 15.87 10.00 -6.90
CA LEU A 119 16.11 8.60 -6.55
C LEU A 119 15.37 7.70 -7.55
N VAL A 120 14.10 7.98 -7.78
CA VAL A 120 13.25 7.18 -8.66
C VAL A 120 13.74 7.26 -10.11
N GLU A 121 14.08 8.45 -10.61
CA GLU A 121 14.68 8.63 -11.94
C GLU A 121 15.97 7.81 -12.08
N LYS A 122 16.86 7.85 -11.08
CA LYS A 122 18.10 7.05 -11.09
C LYS A 122 17.83 5.55 -11.08
N GLN A 123 16.82 5.07 -10.35
CA GLN A 123 16.46 3.65 -10.37
C GLN A 123 15.89 3.23 -11.73
N ILE A 124 15.02 4.06 -12.32
CA ILE A 124 14.45 3.78 -13.64
C ILE A 124 15.55 3.80 -14.70
N HIS A 125 16.42 4.82 -14.75
CA HIS A 125 17.53 4.87 -15.71
C HIS A 125 18.57 3.76 -15.47
N GLY A 126 18.80 3.35 -14.23
CA GLY A 126 19.70 2.24 -13.92
C GLY A 126 19.24 0.92 -14.52
N THR A 127 17.92 0.70 -14.57
CA THR A 127 17.32 -0.50 -15.19
C THR A 127 17.04 -0.31 -16.68
N TYR A 128 16.63 0.88 -17.09
CA TYR A 128 16.27 1.28 -18.45
C TYR A 128 17.11 2.47 -18.91
N PRO A 129 18.37 2.26 -19.36
CA PRO A 129 19.30 3.36 -19.67
C PRO A 129 18.79 4.35 -20.73
N GLY A 130 17.97 3.88 -21.67
CA GLY A 130 17.38 4.71 -22.74
C GLY A 130 16.01 5.30 -22.40
N ALA A 131 15.50 5.16 -21.18
CA ALA A 131 14.21 5.74 -20.81
C ALA A 131 14.22 7.26 -20.94
N ASP A 132 13.17 7.82 -21.55
CA ASP A 132 12.86 9.25 -21.56
C ASP A 132 11.90 9.54 -20.39
N ILE A 133 12.39 10.27 -19.39
CA ILE A 133 11.64 10.63 -18.19
C ILE A 133 11.41 12.14 -18.21
N LYS A 134 10.13 12.54 -18.18
CA LYS A 134 9.73 13.95 -18.19
C LYS A 134 8.82 14.23 -17.02
N GLU A 135 9.16 15.23 -16.22
CA GLU A 135 8.19 15.84 -15.33
C GLU A 135 7.14 16.58 -16.16
N VAL A 136 5.88 16.30 -15.90
CA VAL A 136 4.74 16.85 -16.63
C VAL A 136 3.66 17.30 -15.65
N ASP A 137 2.78 18.18 -16.12
CA ASP A 137 1.58 18.53 -15.39
C ASP A 137 0.68 17.30 -15.19
N GLU A 138 -0.16 17.33 -14.14
CA GLU A 138 -1.14 16.28 -13.90
C GLU A 138 -2.04 16.08 -15.11
N TYR A 139 -2.14 14.83 -15.57
CA TYR A 139 -3.00 14.50 -16.68
C TYR A 139 -4.47 14.59 -16.23
N ASN A 140 -5.34 15.03 -17.15
CA ASN A 140 -6.79 15.02 -16.93
C ASN A 140 -7.45 13.89 -17.75
N VAL A 141 -8.11 12.94 -17.10
CA VAL A 141 -8.94 11.88 -17.74
C VAL A 141 -10.44 12.18 -17.70
N PHE A 142 -10.83 13.29 -17.08
CA PHE A 142 -12.22 13.68 -16.92
C PHE A 142 -12.69 14.56 -18.07
N SER A 143 -13.98 14.46 -18.38
CA SER A 143 -14.69 15.35 -19.29
C SER A 143 -15.82 16.07 -18.55
N ASP A 144 -16.15 17.28 -19.00
CA ASP A 144 -17.11 18.18 -18.31
C ASP A 144 -18.51 17.58 -18.13
N HIS A 145 -18.89 16.65 -19.02
CA HIS A 145 -20.18 15.96 -19.00
C HIS A 145 -20.04 14.45 -18.78
N GLY A 146 -18.83 13.99 -18.44
CA GLY A 146 -18.52 12.59 -18.20
C GLY A 146 -19.11 12.09 -16.88
N LYS A 147 -19.24 10.77 -16.76
CA LYS A 147 -19.52 10.09 -15.49
C LYS A 147 -18.25 9.43 -14.99
N VAL A 148 -18.03 9.50 -13.68
CA VAL A 148 -16.87 8.88 -13.04
C VAL A 148 -17.28 7.55 -12.41
N ALA A 149 -16.55 6.50 -12.74
CA ALA A 149 -16.59 5.23 -12.04
C ALA A 149 -15.20 4.94 -11.49
N PHE A 150 -15.13 4.45 -10.25
CA PHE A 150 -13.87 4.07 -9.61
C PHE A 150 -14.05 2.78 -8.81
N ALA A 151 -12.98 1.99 -8.72
CA ALA A 151 -12.94 0.79 -7.90
C ALA A 151 -11.58 0.69 -7.21
N ALA A 152 -11.58 0.27 -5.95
CA ALA A 152 -10.36 -0.03 -5.20
C ALA A 152 -10.27 -1.53 -4.97
N MET A 153 -9.19 -2.14 -5.46
CA MET A 153 -8.92 -3.56 -5.25
C MET A 153 -8.06 -3.75 -3.99
N LYS A 154 -8.35 -4.81 -3.25
CA LYS A 154 -7.54 -5.26 -2.10
C LYS A 154 -7.36 -6.77 -2.17
N LEU A 155 -6.28 -7.26 -1.57
CA LEU A 155 -6.06 -8.69 -1.43
C LEU A 155 -7.18 -9.32 -0.59
N ALA A 156 -7.71 -10.45 -1.06
CA ALA A 156 -8.72 -11.22 -0.34
C ALA A 156 -8.13 -11.89 0.92
N ASN A 157 -6.85 -12.29 0.83
CA ASN A 157 -6.11 -12.94 1.91
C ASN A 157 -4.96 -12.05 2.41
N ALA A 158 -4.27 -12.51 3.46
CA ALA A 158 -3.12 -11.79 4.00
C ALA A 158 -2.02 -11.59 2.93
N SER A 159 -1.36 -10.44 2.95
CA SER A 159 -0.38 -10.07 1.91
C SER A 159 0.94 -10.83 1.94
N PHE A 160 1.13 -11.76 2.88
CA PHE A 160 2.27 -12.68 2.87
C PHE A 160 1.96 -13.97 2.09
N TYR A 161 0.71 -14.18 1.66
CA TYR A 161 0.41 -15.23 0.70
C TYR A 161 0.92 -14.81 -0.68
N PRO A 162 1.57 -15.72 -1.42
CA PRO A 162 2.04 -15.42 -2.77
C PRO A 162 0.85 -15.15 -3.70
N ILE A 163 1.08 -14.28 -4.67
CA ILE A 163 0.27 -14.15 -5.87
C ILE A 163 1.04 -14.79 -7.03
N GLN A 164 0.35 -15.21 -8.09
CA GLN A 164 1.01 -15.69 -9.30
C GLN A 164 2.01 -14.64 -9.79
N ILE A 165 3.25 -15.06 -10.00
CA ILE A 165 4.30 -14.18 -10.51
C ILE A 165 4.34 -14.27 -12.04
N TYR A 166 5.04 -13.34 -12.67
CA TYR A 166 5.18 -13.31 -14.13
C TYR A 166 5.71 -14.62 -14.75
N LYS A 167 6.44 -15.43 -13.96
CA LYS A 167 6.96 -16.75 -14.39
C LYS A 167 5.86 -17.82 -14.50
N ASP A 168 4.76 -17.65 -13.76
CA ASP A 168 3.62 -18.57 -13.75
C ASP A 168 2.56 -18.17 -14.77
N LEU A 169 2.67 -16.98 -15.36
CA LEU A 169 1.70 -16.45 -16.31
C LEU A 169 2.03 -16.95 -17.73
N PRO A 170 1.06 -17.57 -18.44
CA PRO A 170 1.29 -18.12 -19.78
C PRO A 170 1.46 -17.04 -20.85
N THR A 171 1.01 -15.81 -20.56
CA THR A 171 0.97 -14.67 -21.48
C THR A 171 1.28 -13.38 -20.74
N ASP A 172 1.64 -12.33 -21.48
CA ASP A 172 1.87 -10.99 -20.91
C ASP A 172 0.59 -10.44 -20.22
N PRO A 173 0.61 -10.18 -18.89
CA PRO A 173 -0.54 -9.64 -18.18
C PRO A 173 -0.95 -8.25 -18.66
N LEU A 174 -0.01 -7.42 -19.15
CA LEU A 174 -0.32 -6.07 -19.62
C LEU A 174 -1.11 -6.06 -20.92
N SER A 175 -1.00 -7.10 -21.75
CA SER A 175 -1.74 -7.22 -23.00
C SER A 175 -3.26 -7.16 -22.78
N SER A 176 -3.77 -7.89 -21.77
CA SER A 176 -5.18 -7.93 -21.43
C SER A 176 -5.70 -6.58 -20.92
N LEU A 177 -4.88 -5.90 -20.11
CA LEU A 177 -5.19 -4.61 -19.53
C LEU A 177 -5.21 -3.51 -20.60
N THR A 178 -4.15 -3.45 -21.42
CA THR A 178 -4.01 -2.45 -22.48
C THR A 178 -5.04 -2.65 -23.59
N ALA A 179 -5.44 -3.89 -23.91
CA ALA A 179 -6.53 -4.15 -24.86
C ALA A 179 -7.90 -3.62 -24.39
N GLY A 180 -8.16 -3.64 -23.07
CA GLY A 180 -9.34 -3.00 -22.49
C GLY A 180 -9.25 -1.48 -22.56
N LEU A 181 -8.10 -0.93 -22.16
CA LEU A 181 -7.81 0.51 -22.15
C LEU A 181 -7.77 1.13 -23.56
N ALA A 182 -7.37 0.39 -24.59
CA ALA A 182 -7.31 0.87 -25.97
C ALA A 182 -8.69 1.21 -26.57
N LYS A 183 -9.78 0.80 -25.90
CA LYS A 183 -11.15 1.06 -26.35
C LYS A 183 -11.68 2.45 -25.95
N MET A 184 -10.90 3.26 -25.23
CA MET A 184 -11.33 4.61 -24.83
C MET A 184 -11.69 5.45 -26.06
N GLY A 185 -12.90 6.02 -26.06
CA GLY A 185 -13.41 6.90 -27.10
C GLY A 185 -13.09 8.37 -26.88
N ASP A 186 -13.68 9.23 -27.70
CA ASP A 186 -13.60 10.68 -27.53
C ASP A 186 -14.20 11.11 -26.18
N ASN A 187 -13.50 11.97 -25.45
CA ASN A 187 -13.88 12.44 -24.11
C ASN A 187 -13.99 11.34 -23.03
N GLU A 188 -13.41 10.16 -23.28
CA GLU A 188 -13.22 9.10 -22.30
C GLU A 188 -11.75 8.99 -21.90
N GLY A 189 -11.53 8.58 -20.65
CA GLY A 189 -10.21 8.29 -20.13
C GLY A 189 -10.28 7.32 -18.97
N ALA A 190 -9.19 6.60 -18.75
CA ALA A 190 -9.06 5.63 -17.67
C ALA A 190 -7.65 5.68 -17.08
N VAL A 191 -7.58 5.40 -15.78
CA VAL A 191 -6.33 5.30 -15.03
C VAL A 191 -6.32 3.98 -14.30
N VAL A 192 -5.27 3.20 -14.49
CA VAL A 192 -4.95 2.06 -13.63
C VAL A 192 -3.80 2.50 -12.74
N GLN A 193 -4.08 2.57 -11.43
CA GLN A 193 -3.13 3.03 -10.43
C GLN A 193 -2.67 1.88 -9.54
N VAL A 194 -1.35 1.72 -9.43
CA VAL A 194 -0.71 0.76 -8.54
C VAL A 194 0.12 1.52 -7.50
N LEU A 195 -0.40 1.57 -6.27
CA LEU A 195 0.30 2.20 -5.15
C LEU A 195 1.23 1.20 -4.49
N ILE A 196 2.52 1.53 -4.44
CA ILE A 196 3.53 0.72 -3.76
C ILE A 196 4.12 1.46 -2.57
N SER A 197 4.43 0.72 -1.50
CA SER A 197 5.16 1.26 -0.35
C SER A 197 6.07 0.18 0.25
N PRO A 198 7.19 0.56 0.87
CA PRO A 198 8.09 -0.41 1.48
C PRO A 198 7.41 -1.23 2.57
N ALA A 199 7.53 -2.56 2.48
CA ALA A 199 6.95 -3.46 3.46
C ALA A 199 7.61 -3.34 4.85
N ASP A 200 6.81 -3.41 5.90
CA ASP A 200 7.27 -3.34 7.30
C ASP A 200 7.85 -4.66 7.80
N LYS A 201 8.67 -4.57 8.87
CA LYS A 201 9.21 -5.77 9.55
C LYS A 201 8.11 -6.68 10.08
N LYS A 202 6.94 -6.12 10.41
CA LYS A 202 5.76 -6.88 10.86
C LYS A 202 5.24 -7.83 9.79
N TRP A 203 5.17 -7.37 8.54
CA TRP A 203 4.76 -8.20 7.40
C TRP A 203 5.73 -9.37 7.21
N GLN A 204 7.04 -9.10 7.22
CA GLN A 204 8.08 -10.15 7.11
C GLN A 204 7.99 -11.17 8.25
N LYS A 205 7.78 -10.71 9.49
CA LYS A 205 7.63 -11.59 10.66
C LYS A 205 6.38 -12.47 10.55
N ALA A 206 5.26 -11.92 10.07
CA ALA A 206 4.04 -12.67 9.87
C ALA A 206 4.22 -13.81 8.85
N GLY A 207 4.83 -13.51 7.69
CA GLY A 207 5.14 -14.53 6.68
C GLY A 207 6.09 -15.61 7.19
N ARG A 208 7.17 -15.24 7.90
CA ARG A 208 8.08 -16.22 8.53
C ARG A 208 7.40 -17.09 9.59
N SER A 209 6.52 -16.49 10.39
CA SER A 209 5.77 -17.23 11.41
C SER A 209 4.80 -18.22 10.77
N PHE A 210 4.16 -17.82 9.67
CA PHE A 210 3.26 -18.68 8.91
C PHE A 210 4.04 -19.88 8.34
N THR A 211 5.10 -19.64 7.57
CA THR A 211 5.90 -20.72 6.97
C THR A 211 6.53 -21.64 8.01
N SER A 212 7.02 -21.10 9.14
CA SER A 212 7.55 -21.91 10.24
C SER A 212 6.48 -22.78 10.89
N LYS A 213 5.25 -22.29 11.02
CA LYS A 213 4.13 -23.05 11.58
C LYS A 213 3.70 -24.16 10.62
N THR A 214 3.50 -23.83 9.34
CA THR A 214 3.15 -24.79 8.29
C THR A 214 4.16 -25.93 8.22
N LYS A 215 5.46 -25.61 8.13
CA LYS A 215 6.52 -26.63 8.10
C LYS A 215 6.52 -27.54 9.34
N LYS A 216 6.18 -27.00 10.51
CA LYS A 216 6.11 -27.80 11.76
C LYS A 216 4.91 -28.75 11.74
N GLU A 217 3.76 -28.28 11.23
CA GLU A 217 2.54 -29.09 11.11
C GLU A 217 2.69 -30.18 10.03
N GLU A 218 3.35 -29.89 8.91
CA GLU A 218 3.62 -30.86 7.84
C GLU A 218 4.68 -31.91 8.20
N ALA A 219 5.57 -31.60 9.15
CA ALA A 219 6.58 -32.52 9.65
C ALA A 219 6.07 -33.48 10.73
N ASP A 220 4.87 -33.25 11.28
CA ASP A 220 4.24 -34.11 12.27
C ASP A 220 3.40 -35.21 11.58
N PRO A 221 3.82 -36.49 11.64
CA PRO A 221 3.13 -37.58 10.95
C PRO A 221 1.67 -37.78 11.38
N GLU A 222 1.29 -37.34 12.59
CA GLU A 222 -0.06 -37.55 13.13
C GLU A 222 -1.04 -36.42 12.74
N THR A 223 -0.53 -35.22 12.42
CA THR A 223 -1.34 -34.03 12.13
C THR A 223 -1.10 -33.43 10.74
N ALA A 224 -0.20 -34.01 9.95
CA ALA A 224 0.18 -33.52 8.63
C ALA A 224 -1.03 -33.30 7.69
N LYS A 225 -1.15 -32.06 7.20
CA LYS A 225 -2.07 -31.67 6.14
C LYS A 225 -1.31 -30.89 5.08
N TYR A 226 -1.15 -31.47 3.90
CA TYR A 226 -0.47 -30.85 2.75
C TYR A 226 -1.45 -30.01 1.94
N ASN A 227 -2.03 -29.00 2.58
CA ASN A 227 -3.05 -28.14 1.97
C ASN A 227 -2.46 -26.83 1.39
N ILE A 228 -1.15 -26.63 1.54
CA ILE A 228 -0.45 -25.42 1.12
C ILE A 228 0.65 -25.87 0.15
N ASP A 229 0.56 -25.44 -1.11
CA ASP A 229 1.62 -25.66 -2.10
C ASP A 229 2.83 -24.77 -1.72
N PRO A 230 4.03 -25.34 -1.54
CA PRO A 230 5.21 -24.62 -1.05
C PRO A 230 5.70 -23.46 -1.91
#